data_AF-A0A816K7H6-F1
#
_entry.id   AF-A0A816K7H6-F1
#
_cell.length_a   1.000
_cell.length_b   1.000
_cell.length_c   1.000
_cell.angle_alpha   90.00
_cell.angle_beta   90.00
_cell.angle_gamma   90.00
#
_symmetry.space_group_name_H-M   'P 1'
#
loop_
_entity.id
_entity.type
_entity.pdbx_description
1 polymer ?
#
loop_
_entity_poly.entity_id
_entity_poly.type
_entity_poly.pdbx_seq_one_letter_code
_entity_poly.pdbx_strand_id
1 'polypeptide(L)'
;MLMKGSLTLIFAIILLNCVKNECATSQCYSCSNCGNSTLSNMAIITTSNDAHQCIKIMIATGENPQTQQLINRGASTQCRPFRSGQVSILCCHSNLCNA
;
A
#
# COMPACT_ATOMS: atom_id res chain seq x y z
N MET A 1 -16.20 11.26 -49.96
CA MET A 1 -15.14 10.34 -49.49
C MET A 1 -14.97 10.55 -48.00
N LEU A 2 -15.39 9.57 -47.21
CA LEU A 2 -15.52 9.64 -45.76
C LEU A 2 -14.16 9.62 -45.06
N MET A 3 -14.04 10.52 -44.08
CA MET A 3 -12.94 10.69 -43.15
C MET A 3 -12.63 9.38 -42.40
N LYS A 4 -11.65 8.61 -42.90
CA LYS A 4 -11.19 7.33 -42.30
C LYS A 4 -9.91 7.46 -41.47
N GLY A 5 -9.33 8.67 -41.37
CA GLY A 5 -8.03 8.90 -40.73
C GLY A 5 -8.06 9.34 -39.26
N SER A 6 -9.19 9.82 -38.74
CA SER A 6 -9.25 10.41 -37.39
C SER A 6 -9.56 9.43 -36.27
N LEU A 7 -10.27 8.34 -36.52
CA LEU A 7 -10.66 7.40 -35.45
C LEU A 7 -9.46 6.56 -34.97
N THR A 8 -8.56 6.18 -35.88
CA THR A 8 -7.39 5.36 -35.59
C THR A 8 -6.35 6.11 -34.75
N LEU A 9 -6.23 7.43 -34.95
CA LEU A 9 -5.29 8.27 -34.21
C LEU A 9 -5.71 8.44 -32.75
N ILE A 10 -7.01 8.58 -32.49
CA ILE A 10 -7.56 8.71 -31.13
C ILE A 10 -7.35 7.41 -30.33
N PHE A 11 -7.58 6.25 -30.95
CA PHE A 11 -7.34 4.95 -30.32
C PHE A 11 -5.87 4.75 -29.93
N ALA A 12 -4.93 5.22 -30.77
CA ALA A 12 -3.50 5.16 -30.47
C ALA A 12 -3.10 6.07 -29.30
N ILE A 13 -3.69 7.26 -29.15
CA ILE A 13 -3.40 8.19 -28.05
C ILE A 13 -3.94 7.63 -26.70
N ILE A 14 -5.10 6.98 -26.71
CA ILE A 14 -5.67 6.36 -25.50
C ILE A 14 -4.80 5.19 -25.04
N LEU A 15 -4.32 4.34 -25.96
CA LEU A 15 -3.42 3.24 -25.63
C LEU A 15 -2.02 3.71 -25.19
N LEU A 16 -1.47 4.78 -25.79
CA LEU A 16 -0.18 5.34 -25.37
C LEU A 16 -0.21 5.98 -23.97
N ASN A 17 -1.36 6.51 -23.53
CA ASN A 17 -1.48 7.05 -22.18
C ASN A 17 -1.53 5.96 -21.11
N CYS A 18 -1.93 4.71 -21.42
CA CYS A 18 -1.75 3.58 -20.50
C CYS A 18 -0.31 3.03 -20.47
N VAL A 19 0.50 3.30 -21.50
CA VAL A 19 1.91 2.86 -21.55
C VAL A 19 2.85 3.88 -20.89
N LYS A 20 2.43 5.16 -20.77
CA LYS A 20 3.19 6.22 -20.09
C LYS A 20 2.69 6.59 -18.71
N ASN A 21 1.41 6.34 -18.42
CA ASN A 21 0.91 6.40 -17.07
C ASN A 21 1.17 5.03 -16.47
N GLU A 22 2.40 4.84 -15.96
CA GLU A 22 2.64 3.82 -14.95
C GLU A 22 1.43 3.92 -14.00
N CYS A 23 0.53 2.93 -14.02
CA CYS A 23 -0.48 2.82 -12.98
C CYS A 23 0.36 2.66 -11.72
N ALA A 24 0.65 3.76 -11.06
CA ALA A 24 1.70 3.76 -10.08
C ALA A 24 1.18 2.89 -8.94
N THR A 25 1.90 1.78 -8.80
CA THR A 25 1.48 0.65 -8.01
C THR A 25 2.32 0.68 -6.76
N SER A 26 1.63 0.65 -5.63
CA SER A 26 2.28 0.59 -4.32
C SER A 26 2.21 -0.83 -3.78
N GLN A 27 3.36 -1.42 -3.47
CA GLN A 27 3.47 -2.73 -2.83
C GLN A 27 3.55 -2.56 -1.31
N CYS A 28 2.75 -3.30 -0.56
CA CYS A 28 2.76 -3.27 0.90
C CYS A 28 2.81 -4.69 1.47
N TYR A 29 3.48 -4.86 2.61
CA TYR A 29 3.28 -6.07 3.40
C TYR A 29 1.86 -6.10 3.94
N SER A 30 1.25 -7.27 3.96
CA SER A 30 -0.12 -7.49 4.42
C SER A 30 -0.18 -8.70 5.33
N CYS A 31 -0.80 -8.50 6.49
CA CYS A 31 -1.15 -9.58 7.40
C CYS A 31 -2.28 -9.13 8.33
N SER A 32 -3.28 -9.98 8.50
CA SER A 32 -4.35 -9.81 9.48
C SER A 32 -4.00 -10.64 10.71
N ASN A 33 -3.94 -10.02 11.89
CA ASN A 33 -3.53 -10.67 13.14
C ASN A 33 -2.13 -11.27 13.04
N CYS A 34 -1.15 -10.42 12.74
CA CYS A 34 0.22 -10.83 12.42
C CYS A 34 0.96 -11.52 13.58
N GLY A 35 0.41 -11.55 14.81
CA GLY A 35 0.97 -12.33 15.91
C GLY A 35 2.49 -12.14 16.08
N ASN A 36 3.22 -13.25 15.98
CA ASN A 36 4.69 -13.31 16.00
C ASN A 36 5.29 -13.53 14.59
N SER A 37 4.54 -13.22 13.52
CA SER A 37 4.98 -13.41 12.14
C SER A 37 6.21 -12.56 11.85
N THR A 38 7.28 -13.23 11.44
CA THR A 38 8.45 -12.61 10.84
C THR A 38 8.10 -12.08 9.45
N LEU A 39 8.83 -11.04 9.01
CA LEU A 39 8.71 -10.44 7.67
C LEU A 39 8.72 -11.48 6.54
N SER A 40 9.45 -12.58 6.71
CA SER A 40 9.55 -13.68 5.75
C SER A 40 8.22 -14.38 5.42
N ASN A 41 7.22 -14.28 6.30
CA ASN A 41 5.94 -14.97 6.14
C ASN A 41 4.78 -14.01 5.81
N MET A 42 5.06 -12.74 5.55
CA MET A 42 4.04 -11.76 5.22
C MET A 42 3.69 -11.79 3.74
N ALA A 43 2.40 -11.75 3.42
CA ALA A 43 1.95 -11.59 2.05
C ALA A 43 2.32 -10.19 1.55
N ILE A 44 2.66 -10.06 0.27
CA ILE A 44 2.81 -8.76 -0.38
C ILE A 44 1.54 -8.52 -1.19
N ILE A 45 0.89 -7.39 -0.95
CA ILE A 45 -0.23 -6.92 -1.77
C ILE A 45 0.25 -5.78 -2.66
N THR A 46 -0.25 -5.75 -3.89
CA THR A 46 -0.03 -4.65 -4.82
C THR A 46 -1.32 -3.87 -4.95
N THR A 47 -1.25 -2.56 -4.74
CA THR A 47 -2.37 -1.65 -4.91
C THR A 47 -2.23 -0.92 -6.23
N SER A 48 -3.31 -0.81 -6.99
CA SER A 48 -3.32 -0.21 -8.33
C SER A 48 -3.50 1.31 -8.31
N ASN A 49 -3.28 1.97 -7.16
CA ASN A 49 -3.58 3.36 -6.96
C ASN A 49 -2.61 4.01 -5.95
N ASP A 50 -2.00 5.13 -6.33
CA ASP A 50 -1.10 5.92 -5.48
C ASP A 50 -1.76 6.50 -4.23
N ALA A 51 -3.10 6.54 -4.20
CA ALA A 51 -3.85 6.96 -3.03
C ALA A 51 -3.66 5.99 -1.84
N HIS A 52 -3.14 4.79 -2.06
CA HIS A 52 -2.93 3.79 -1.02
C HIS A 52 -1.59 3.98 -0.30
N GLN A 53 -1.67 4.20 1.00
CA GLN A 53 -0.53 4.20 1.92
C GLN A 53 -0.36 2.81 2.53
N CYS A 54 0.87 2.35 2.65
CA CYS A 54 1.15 1.16 3.44
C CYS A 54 1.01 1.48 4.93
N ILE A 55 0.35 0.58 5.66
CA ILE A 55 0.06 0.73 7.08
C ILE A 55 0.76 -0.36 7.90
N LYS A 56 1.17 -0.01 9.12
CA LYS A 56 1.68 -0.93 10.13
C LYS A 56 1.10 -0.55 11.49
N ILE A 57 0.38 -1.48 12.11
CA ILE A 57 -0.26 -1.30 13.41
C ILE A 57 0.43 -2.22 14.42
N MET A 58 0.96 -1.61 15.47
CA MET A 58 1.62 -2.29 16.59
C MET A 58 0.92 -1.92 17.89
N ILE A 59 0.86 -2.85 18.83
CA ILE A 59 0.39 -2.60 20.19
C ILE A 59 1.49 -2.96 21.18
N ALA A 60 1.63 -2.21 22.27
CA ALA A 60 2.45 -2.65 23.38
C ALA A 60 1.75 -3.80 24.11
N THR A 61 2.49 -4.86 24.42
CA THR A 61 1.99 -6.02 25.16
C THR A 61 2.71 -6.14 26.50
N GLY A 62 1.94 -6.36 27.57
CA GLY A 62 2.45 -6.51 28.94
C GLY A 62 2.73 -5.19 29.66
N GLU A 63 3.34 -5.29 30.85
CA GLU A 63 3.74 -4.13 31.67
C GLU A 63 4.99 -3.41 31.13
N ASN A 64 5.74 -4.05 30.23
CA ASN A 64 6.90 -3.44 29.59
C ASN A 64 6.48 -2.77 28.27
N PRO A 65 6.48 -1.43 28.17
CA PRO A 65 6.12 -0.72 26.93
C PRO A 65 7.12 -0.96 25.77
N GLN A 66 8.26 -1.62 26.04
CA GLN A 66 9.23 -2.00 25.02
C GLN A 66 8.83 -3.27 24.26
N THR A 67 7.97 -4.13 24.81
CA THR A 67 7.41 -5.28 24.08
C THR A 67 6.27 -4.80 23.21
N GLN A 68 6.51 -4.70 21.91
CA GLN A 68 5.48 -4.37 20.92
C GLN A 68 5.16 -5.59 20.08
N GLN A 69 3.87 -5.89 19.94
CA GLN A 69 3.35 -6.91 19.07
C GLN A 69 2.81 -6.28 17.79
N LEU A 70 3.16 -6.89 16.65
CA LEU A 70 2.59 -6.53 15.36
C LEU A 70 1.17 -7.11 15.24
N ILE A 71 0.19 -6.25 14.99
CA ILE A 71 -1.21 -6.68 14.88
C ILE A 71 -1.66 -6.74 13.43
N ASN A 72 -1.29 -5.72 12.64
CA ASN A 72 -1.80 -5.61 11.28
C ASN A 72 -0.80 -4.89 10.37
N ARG A 73 -0.75 -5.34 9.11
CA ARG A 73 -0.17 -4.60 7.99
C ARG A 73 -1.09 -4.67 6.80
N GLY A 74 -1.03 -3.66 5.96
CA GLY A 74 -1.75 -3.66 4.70
C GLY A 74 -1.60 -2.34 3.97
N ALA A 75 -2.62 -2.01 3.18
CA ALA A 75 -2.71 -0.75 2.47
C ALA A 75 -4.04 -0.05 2.80
N SER A 76 -4.02 1.27 2.93
CA SER A 76 -5.20 2.08 3.23
C SER A 76 -5.12 3.43 2.54
N THR A 77 -6.24 3.94 2.02
CA THR A 77 -6.34 5.31 1.50
C THR A 77 -6.51 6.36 2.60
N GLN A 78 -6.77 5.93 3.83
CA GLN A 78 -7.08 6.79 4.97
C GLN A 78 -6.22 6.43 6.19
N CYS A 79 -4.90 6.31 6.00
CA CYS A 79 -4.02 6.10 7.14
C CYS A 79 -3.76 7.42 7.88
N ARG A 80 -3.90 7.37 9.20
CA ARG A 80 -3.54 8.48 10.10
C ARG A 80 -2.46 7.98 11.05
N PRO A 81 -1.24 8.54 11.00
CA PRO A 81 -0.20 8.12 11.92
C PRO A 81 -0.63 8.47 13.34
N PHE A 82 -0.46 7.52 14.24
CA PHE A 82 -0.90 7.64 15.63
C PHE A 82 0.12 6.96 16.53
N ARG A 83 0.42 7.58 17.67
CA ARG A 83 1.28 6.97 18.69
C ARG A 83 0.75 7.31 20.07
N SER A 84 0.33 6.27 20.76
CA SER A 84 0.02 6.24 22.19
C SER A 84 0.95 5.24 22.87
N GLY A 85 1.11 5.33 24.19
CA GLY A 85 1.95 4.38 24.95
C GLY A 85 1.59 2.91 24.72
N GLN A 86 0.35 2.63 24.29
CA GLN A 86 -0.15 1.27 24.01
C GLN A 86 -0.31 0.94 22.52
N VAL A 87 -0.40 1.91 21.61
CA VAL A 87 -0.72 1.65 20.19
C VAL A 87 0.08 2.57 19.30
N SER A 88 0.66 2.02 18.23
CA SER A 88 1.39 2.75 17.21
C SER A 88 0.86 2.38 15.82
N ILE A 89 0.50 3.41 15.03
CA ILE A 89 0.09 3.30 13.63
C ILE A 89 1.11 4.08 12.81
N LEU A 90 1.80 3.38 11.92
CA LEU A 90 2.71 3.96 10.94
C LEU A 90 2.05 3.94 9.56
N CYS A 91 2.18 5.06 8.85
CA CYS A 91 1.70 5.26 7.49
C CYS A 91 2.89 5.67 6.60
N CYS A 92 3.02 5.06 5.43
CA CYS A 92 4.10 5.38 4.50
C CYS A 92 3.68 5.12 3.04
N HIS A 93 4.38 5.73 2.07
CA HIS A 93 3.98 5.71 0.65
C HIS A 93 4.96 4.98 -0.27
N SER A 94 6.08 4.50 0.25
CA SER A 94 7.08 3.80 -0.57
C SER A 94 6.80 2.30 -0.63
N ASN A 95 7.27 1.63 -1.66
CA ASN A 95 7.14 0.18 -1.78
C ASN A 95 7.75 -0.52 -0.56
N LEU A 96 6.95 -1.41 0.04
CA LEU A 96 7.30 -2.25 1.19
C LEU A 96 7.79 -1.46 2.42
N CYS A 97 7.43 -0.18 2.52
CA CYS A 97 7.88 0.71 3.60
C CYS A 97 7.33 0.35 4.97
N ASN A 98 6.26 -0.45 5.02
CA ASN A 98 5.65 -0.90 6.26
C ASN A 98 6.34 -2.14 6.83
N ALA A 99 7.66 -2.27 6.62
CA ALA A 99 8.52 -3.36 7.08
C ALA A 99 8.66 -3.44 8.61
#